data_AF-A0A3M1B1D9-F1
#
_entry.id   AF-A0A3M1B1D9-F1
#
_cell.length_a   1.000
_cell.length_b   1.000
_cell.length_c   1.000
_cell.angle_alpha   90.00
_cell.angle_beta   90.00
_cell.angle_gamma   90.00
#
_symmetry.space_group_name_H-M   'P 1'
#
loop_
_entity.id
_entity.type
_entity.pdbx_description
1 polymer ?
#
loop_
_entity_poly.entity_id
_entity_poly.type
_entity_poly.pdbx_seq_one_letter_code
_entity_poly.pdbx_strand_id
1 'polypeptide(L)'
;MKKVHFIKRRLKYDGTKYSFQVDEIKDFQGKKGIREQLIHPGAVALVVLDEDERIILNRQYRYTVDEVLYEIPAGTLEDGESPLHCAKREIVEETGYEAGELTLLCKYYSSPGISTEFIYLYLARDLKKITDHPIGHKEEGIENYRFTLKEAKKMALDGKLMDAKTILGILHAYLYLDKLKRQTRKQQYTQANQTNRTAKEKPLSPRPQKTKRAGRRKKSS
;
A
#
# COMPACT_ATOMS: atom_id res chain seq x y z
N MET A 1 26.40 -5.88 13.87
CA MET A 1 25.45 -6.89 14.40
C MET A 1 26.14 -8.25 14.40
N LYS A 2 26.06 -9.02 15.50
CA LYS A 2 26.62 -10.39 15.53
C LYS A 2 25.77 -11.33 14.66
N LYS A 3 26.40 -12.22 13.89
CA LYS A 3 25.74 -13.30 13.15
C LYS A 3 26.14 -14.65 13.76
N VAL A 4 25.24 -15.62 13.71
CA VAL A 4 25.57 -17.02 14.05
C VAL A 4 26.52 -17.60 13.00
N HIS A 5 27.31 -18.60 13.38
CA HIS A 5 28.21 -19.28 12.45
C HIS A 5 27.48 -20.49 11.83
N PHE A 6 27.23 -20.43 10.54
CA PHE A 6 26.67 -21.55 9.79
C PHE A 6 27.65 -22.73 9.72
N ILE A 7 27.17 -23.94 9.98
CA ILE A 7 27.96 -25.17 9.85
C ILE A 7 27.52 -25.97 8.62
N LYS A 8 26.24 -26.35 8.58
CA LYS A 8 25.72 -27.26 7.55
C LYS A 8 24.24 -27.03 7.32
N ARG A 9 23.81 -27.20 6.07
CA ARG A 9 22.42 -27.16 5.63
C ARG A 9 21.92 -28.56 5.28
N ARG A 10 20.66 -28.85 5.60
CA ARG A 10 19.97 -30.06 5.16
C ARG A 10 18.57 -29.70 4.67
N LEU A 11 18.28 -29.99 3.40
CA LEU A 11 16.93 -29.95 2.88
C LEU A 11 16.18 -31.19 3.39
N LYS A 12 15.05 -30.98 4.06
CA LYS A 12 14.22 -32.06 4.62
C LYS A 12 13.01 -32.36 3.75
N TYR A 13 12.48 -31.34 3.09
CA TYR A 13 11.40 -31.46 2.13
C TYR A 13 11.59 -30.41 1.05
N ASP A 14 11.39 -30.81 -0.20
CA ASP A 14 11.43 -29.93 -1.36
C ASP A 14 10.06 -29.94 -2.03
N GLY A 15 9.26 -28.93 -1.72
CA GLY A 15 7.92 -28.78 -2.28
C GLY A 15 7.94 -27.98 -3.58
N THR A 16 6.79 -27.90 -4.23
CA THR A 16 6.63 -27.11 -5.47
C THR A 16 6.75 -25.61 -5.24
N LYS A 17 6.29 -25.12 -4.08
CA LYS A 17 6.23 -23.69 -3.74
C LYS A 17 7.03 -23.34 -2.48
N TYR A 18 7.13 -24.28 -1.54
CA TYR A 18 7.78 -24.09 -0.26
C TYR A 18 8.67 -25.28 0.05
N SER A 19 9.82 -25.02 0.66
CA SER A 19 10.76 -26.09 1.05
C SER A 19 11.03 -26.01 2.56
N PHE A 20 11.28 -27.15 3.21
CA PHE A 20 11.61 -27.20 4.63
C PHE A 20 13.08 -27.56 4.83
N GLN A 21 13.79 -26.72 5.58
CA GLN A 21 15.23 -26.77 5.74
C GLN A 21 15.63 -26.79 7.21
N VAL A 22 16.69 -27.54 7.50
CA VAL A 22 17.27 -27.68 8.83
C VAL A 22 18.76 -27.37 8.77
N ASP A 23 19.15 -26.27 9.41
CA ASP A 23 20.53 -25.79 9.48
C ASP A 23 21.16 -26.10 10.84
N GLU A 24 22.40 -26.58 10.83
CA GLU A 24 23.27 -26.64 12.01
C GLU A 24 24.06 -25.33 12.08
N ILE A 25 24.02 -24.67 13.24
CA ILE A 25 24.72 -23.41 13.50
C ILE A 25 25.52 -23.49 14.80
N LYS A 26 26.51 -22.60 14.98
CA LYS A 26 27.01 -22.22 16.29
C LYS A 26 26.43 -20.88 16.69
N ASP A 27 25.88 -20.81 17.90
CA ASP A 27 25.36 -19.57 18.46
C ASP A 27 26.48 -18.59 18.86
N PHE A 28 26.12 -17.47 19.48
CA PHE A 28 27.06 -16.42 19.88
C PHE A 28 28.03 -16.85 20.99
N GLN A 29 27.80 -18.00 21.63
CA GLN A 29 28.65 -18.59 22.65
C GLN A 29 29.46 -19.78 22.09
N GLY A 30 29.36 -20.05 20.79
CA GLY A 30 30.03 -21.17 20.13
C GLY A 30 29.32 -22.52 20.31
N LYS A 31 28.16 -22.55 20.99
CA LYS A 31 27.39 -23.78 21.20
C LYS A 31 26.68 -24.18 19.91
N LYS A 32 26.78 -25.46 19.55
CA LYS A 32 26.07 -26.02 18.41
C LYS A 32 24.56 -26.10 18.68
N GLY A 33 23.76 -25.80 17.66
CA GLY A 33 22.31 -25.92 17.71
C GLY A 33 21.70 -26.09 16.32
N ILE A 34 20.42 -26.45 16.30
CA ILE A 34 19.63 -26.66 15.09
C ILE A 34 18.68 -25.47 14.90
N ARG A 35 18.48 -25.06 13.64
CA ARG A 35 17.44 -24.11 13.23
C ARG A 35 16.63 -24.73 12.11
N GLU A 36 15.32 -24.71 12.28
CA GLU A 36 14.35 -25.22 11.31
C GLU A 36 13.66 -24.02 10.66
N GLN A 37 13.50 -24.07 9.34
CA GLN A 37 12.92 -22.95 8.60
C GLN A 37 12.15 -23.43 7.37
N LEU A 38 11.01 -22.78 7.14
CA LEU A 38 10.26 -22.79 5.91
C LEU A 38 10.89 -21.78 4.93
N ILE A 39 11.35 -22.28 3.80
CA ILE A 39 11.83 -21.49 2.69
C ILE A 39 10.61 -21.09 1.85
N HIS A 40 10.41 -19.78 1.75
CA HIS A 40 9.31 -19.17 1.01
C HIS A 40 9.88 -18.21 -0.05
N PRO A 41 9.30 -18.15 -1.27
CA PRO A 41 9.78 -17.31 -2.36
C PRO A 41 9.59 -15.79 -2.13
N GLY A 42 9.07 -15.37 -0.98
CA GLY A 42 8.49 -14.04 -0.78
C GLY A 42 7.12 -13.87 -1.45
N ALA A 43 6.50 -12.72 -1.18
CA ALA A 43 5.14 -12.42 -1.65
C ALA A 43 4.88 -10.92 -1.76
N VAL A 44 3.77 -10.59 -2.40
CA VAL A 44 3.14 -9.27 -2.38
C VAL A 44 1.78 -9.36 -1.70
N ALA A 45 1.36 -8.26 -1.09
CA ALA A 45 -0.01 -8.10 -0.61
C ALA A 45 -0.50 -6.71 -1.02
N LEU A 46 -1.78 -6.59 -1.37
CA LEU A 46 -2.32 -5.40 -2.01
C LEU A 46 -3.54 -4.87 -1.26
N VAL A 47 -3.46 -3.65 -0.75
CA VAL A 47 -4.66 -2.90 -0.36
C VAL A 47 -5.23 -2.25 -1.61
N VAL A 48 -6.28 -2.84 -2.17
CA VAL A 48 -6.91 -2.40 -3.41
C VAL A 48 -8.10 -1.50 -3.09
N LEU A 49 -8.03 -0.22 -3.46
CA LEU A 49 -9.10 0.76 -3.21
C LEU A 49 -9.74 1.22 -4.51
N ASP A 50 -11.07 1.15 -4.56
CA ASP A 50 -11.85 1.74 -5.65
C ASP A 50 -11.99 3.26 -5.50
N GLU A 51 -12.68 3.88 -6.47
CA GLU A 51 -12.95 5.32 -6.53
C GLU A 51 -13.70 5.87 -5.31
N ASP A 52 -14.45 5.02 -4.60
CA ASP A 52 -15.22 5.37 -3.40
C ASP A 52 -14.43 5.13 -2.10
N GLU A 53 -13.12 4.88 -2.19
CA GLU A 53 -12.25 4.45 -1.07
C GLU A 53 -12.75 3.17 -0.38
N ARG A 54 -13.43 2.28 -1.12
CA ARG A 54 -13.78 0.94 -0.63
C ARG A 54 -12.65 -0.03 -0.94
N ILE A 55 -12.28 -0.81 0.07
CA ILE A 55 -11.30 -1.88 -0.04
C ILE A 55 -11.97 -3.13 -0.61
N ILE A 56 -11.27 -3.78 -1.55
CA ILE A 56 -11.62 -5.12 -2.03
C ILE A 56 -10.95 -6.15 -1.12
N LEU A 57 -11.75 -7.04 -0.54
CA LEU A 57 -11.29 -8.19 0.24
C LEU A 57 -11.78 -9.49 -0.42
N ASN A 58 -10.90 -10.46 -0.50
CA ASN A 58 -11.20 -11.82 -0.92
C ASN A 58 -11.78 -12.58 0.27
N ARG A 59 -12.81 -13.39 0.05
CA ARG A 59 -13.32 -14.37 1.01
C ARG A 59 -12.89 -15.75 0.53
N GLN A 60 -12.04 -16.41 1.29
CA GLN A 60 -11.33 -17.62 0.86
C GLN A 60 -11.27 -18.65 1.98
N TYR A 61 -11.49 -19.92 1.65
CA TYR A 61 -11.25 -21.02 2.57
C TYR A 61 -9.75 -21.34 2.63
N ARG A 62 -9.18 -21.35 3.83
CA ARG A 62 -7.77 -21.69 4.08
C ARG A 62 -7.70 -23.05 4.74
N TYR A 63 -7.35 -24.06 3.95
CA TYR A 63 -7.22 -25.45 4.42
C TYR A 63 -6.27 -25.61 5.63
N THR A 64 -5.19 -24.81 5.70
CA THR A 64 -4.19 -24.91 6.78
C THR A 64 -4.72 -24.55 8.16
N VAL A 65 -5.79 -23.76 8.24
CA VAL A 65 -6.44 -23.35 9.50
C VAL A 65 -7.90 -23.79 9.55
N ASP A 66 -8.40 -24.46 8.51
CA ASP A 66 -9.78 -24.92 8.35
C ASP A 66 -10.83 -23.82 8.57
N GLU A 67 -10.57 -22.61 8.07
CA GLU A 67 -11.47 -21.47 8.21
C GLU A 67 -11.66 -20.70 6.90
N VAL A 68 -12.80 -20.00 6.80
CA VAL A 68 -13.03 -19.01 5.74
C VAL A 68 -12.63 -17.63 6.25
N LEU A 69 -11.61 -17.04 5.63
CA LEU A 69 -11.04 -15.76 6.02
C LEU A 69 -11.38 -14.67 5.00
N TYR A 70 -11.47 -13.44 5.51
CA TYR A 70 -11.41 -12.25 4.67
C TYR A 70 -9.96 -11.77 4.59
N GLU A 71 -9.46 -11.65 3.37
CA GLU A 71 -8.07 -11.34 3.08
C GLU A 71 -7.93 -10.21 2.05
N ILE A 72 -6.89 -9.40 2.16
CA ILE A 72 -6.45 -8.55 1.05
C ILE A 72 -5.85 -9.43 -0.06
N PRO A 73 -5.96 -9.01 -1.34
CA PRO A 73 -5.33 -9.72 -2.43
C PRO A 73 -3.82 -9.92 -2.20
N ALA A 74 -3.31 -11.11 -2.51
CA ALA A 74 -1.91 -11.44 -2.25
C ALA A 74 -1.46 -12.68 -3.02
N GLY A 75 -0.21 -12.66 -3.48
CA GLY A 75 0.40 -13.85 -4.04
C GLY A 75 1.91 -13.82 -4.01
N THR A 76 2.50 -14.92 -4.47
CA THR A 76 3.92 -15.20 -4.29
C THR A 76 4.73 -14.75 -5.49
N LEU A 77 5.98 -14.36 -5.25
CA LEU A 77 6.91 -14.05 -6.32
C LEU A 77 7.23 -15.31 -7.15
N GLU A 78 7.26 -15.16 -8.46
CA GLU A 78 7.87 -16.13 -9.37
C GLU A 78 9.40 -15.96 -9.44
N ASP A 79 10.09 -16.96 -10.00
CA ASP A 79 11.55 -16.93 -10.08
C ASP A 79 12.04 -15.74 -10.94
N GLY A 80 12.93 -14.92 -10.37
CA GLY A 80 13.40 -13.68 -10.99
C GLY A 80 12.36 -12.55 -11.09
N GLU A 81 11.14 -12.73 -10.60
CA GLU A 81 10.07 -11.73 -10.68
C GLU A 81 10.31 -10.56 -9.71
N SER A 82 10.13 -9.34 -10.21
CA SER A 82 10.18 -8.16 -9.34
C SER A 82 8.89 -8.05 -8.51
N PRO A 83 8.96 -7.57 -7.25
CA PRO A 83 7.76 -7.37 -6.44
C PRO A 83 6.71 -6.46 -7.08
N LEU A 84 7.12 -5.49 -7.90
CA LEU A 84 6.18 -4.62 -8.61
C LEU A 84 5.46 -5.37 -9.74
N HIS A 85 6.15 -6.25 -10.46
CA HIS A 85 5.53 -7.07 -11.51
C HIS A 85 4.58 -8.10 -10.90
N CYS A 86 4.99 -8.75 -9.81
CA CYS A 86 4.13 -9.63 -9.04
C CYS A 86 2.86 -8.91 -8.58
N ALA A 87 2.98 -7.71 -7.99
CA ALA A 87 1.82 -6.90 -7.56
C ALA A 87 0.86 -6.59 -8.72
N LYS A 88 1.39 -6.26 -9.91
CA LYS A 88 0.58 -6.01 -11.11
C LYS A 88 -0.10 -7.27 -11.65
N ARG A 89 0.55 -8.42 -11.56
CA ARG A 89 -0.03 -9.70 -11.97
C ARG A 89 -1.15 -10.11 -11.00
N GLU A 90 -0.84 -10.19 -9.71
CA GLU A 90 -1.76 -10.67 -8.67
C GLU A 90 -3.04 -9.83 -8.56
N ILE A 91 -2.96 -8.49 -8.69
CA ILE A 91 -4.18 -7.66 -8.66
C ILE A 91 -5.14 -8.02 -9.81
N VAL A 92 -4.60 -8.27 -11.00
CA VAL A 92 -5.37 -8.66 -12.17
C VAL A 92 -5.96 -10.05 -11.98
N GLU A 93 -5.13 -11.00 -11.55
CA GLU A 93 -5.52 -12.39 -11.38
C GLU A 93 -6.59 -12.56 -10.31
N GLU A 94 -6.51 -11.81 -9.20
CA GLU A 94 -7.41 -12.01 -8.08
C GLU A 94 -8.67 -11.13 -8.11
N THR A 95 -8.57 -9.92 -8.67
CA THR A 95 -9.67 -8.93 -8.64
C THR A 95 -10.25 -8.62 -10.02
N GLY A 96 -9.52 -8.94 -11.10
CA GLY A 96 -9.86 -8.55 -12.46
C GLY A 96 -9.66 -7.05 -12.74
N TYR A 97 -8.92 -6.34 -11.88
CA TYR A 97 -8.58 -4.93 -12.04
C TYR A 97 -7.09 -4.74 -12.30
N GLU A 98 -6.78 -3.74 -13.11
CA GLU A 98 -5.46 -3.14 -13.20
C GLU A 98 -5.44 -1.86 -12.36
N ALA A 99 -4.31 -1.56 -11.71
CA ALA A 99 -4.11 -0.31 -10.96
C ALA A 99 -3.23 0.67 -11.74
N GLY A 100 -3.72 1.90 -11.91
CA GLY A 100 -2.94 3.01 -12.45
C GLY A 100 -1.87 3.52 -11.48
N GLU A 101 -2.08 3.33 -10.17
CA GLU A 101 -1.12 3.70 -9.13
C GLU A 101 -0.85 2.53 -8.17
N LEU A 102 0.43 2.18 -8.01
CA LEU A 102 0.92 1.25 -7.00
C LEU A 102 1.94 1.94 -6.09
N THR A 103 1.55 2.17 -4.84
CA THR A 103 2.41 2.77 -3.82
C THR A 103 2.87 1.71 -2.83
N LEU A 104 4.17 1.48 -2.71
CA LEU A 104 4.72 0.61 -1.67
C LEU A 104 4.49 1.24 -0.29
N LEU A 105 3.69 0.58 0.56
CA LEU A 105 3.39 1.02 1.91
C LEU A 105 4.50 0.64 2.90
N CYS A 106 4.82 -0.66 2.97
CA CYS A 106 5.88 -1.18 3.81
C CYS A 106 6.36 -2.56 3.32
N LYS A 107 7.36 -3.11 4.01
CA LYS A 107 7.85 -4.47 3.81
C LYS A 107 8.04 -5.14 5.17
N TYR A 108 7.75 -6.42 5.29
CA TYR A 108 7.83 -7.12 6.57
C TYR A 108 8.03 -8.63 6.38
N TYR A 109 8.54 -9.28 7.42
CA TYR A 109 8.54 -10.74 7.52
C TYR A 109 7.23 -11.19 8.15
N SER A 110 6.58 -12.21 7.59
CA SER A 110 5.33 -12.74 8.15
C SER A 110 5.56 -13.47 9.48
N SER A 111 6.58 -14.33 9.53
CA SER A 111 6.91 -15.15 10.69
C SER A 111 8.43 -15.40 10.79
N PRO A 112 9.23 -14.39 11.18
CA PRO A 112 10.70 -14.44 11.11
C PRO A 112 11.35 -15.49 12.02
N GLY A 113 10.59 -16.09 12.95
CA GLY A 113 11.07 -17.19 13.78
C GLY A 113 11.19 -18.52 13.04
N ILE A 114 10.43 -18.71 11.95
CA ILE A 114 10.30 -20.00 11.27
C ILE A 114 10.22 -19.91 9.74
N SER A 115 9.99 -18.74 9.13
CA SER A 115 9.78 -18.59 7.70
C SER A 115 10.69 -17.50 7.12
N THR A 116 11.20 -17.74 5.91
CA THR A 116 11.92 -16.71 5.13
C THR A 116 10.97 -15.78 4.37
N GLU A 117 9.65 -15.96 4.50
CA GLU A 117 8.66 -15.17 3.78
C GLU A 117 8.80 -13.68 4.10
N PHE A 118 9.05 -12.92 3.03
CA PHE A 118 9.17 -11.48 3.05
C PHE A 118 8.10 -10.90 2.12
N ILE A 119 7.25 -10.03 2.66
CA ILE A 119 6.06 -9.51 2.00
C ILE A 119 6.25 -8.04 1.67
N TYR A 120 5.96 -7.67 0.42
CA TYR A 120 5.88 -6.29 -0.05
C TYR A 120 4.41 -5.85 -0.06
N LEU A 121 4.05 -4.92 0.81
CA LEU A 121 2.68 -4.43 0.92
C LEU A 121 2.50 -3.18 0.05
N TYR A 122 1.61 -3.25 -0.92
CA TYR A 122 1.26 -2.15 -1.82
C TYR A 122 -0.14 -1.60 -1.53
N LEU A 123 -0.33 -0.31 -1.81
CA LEU A 123 -1.61 0.34 -1.98
C LEU A 123 -1.85 0.50 -3.48
N ALA A 124 -2.94 -0.07 -3.97
CA ALA A 124 -3.39 0.02 -5.35
C ALA A 124 -4.59 0.98 -5.46
N ARG A 125 -4.51 1.94 -6.39
CA ARG A 125 -5.55 2.93 -6.68
C ARG A 125 -5.62 3.17 -8.19
N ASP A 126 -6.60 3.99 -8.59
CA ASP A 126 -6.88 4.31 -9.99
C ASP A 126 -7.19 3.02 -10.77
N LEU A 127 -8.23 2.33 -10.32
CA LEU A 127 -8.54 0.98 -10.79
C LEU A 127 -9.27 1.04 -12.13
N LYS A 128 -8.84 0.17 -13.04
CA LYS A 128 -9.51 -0.08 -14.31
C LYS A 128 -9.89 -1.56 -14.39
N LYS A 129 -11.19 -1.83 -14.58
CA LYS A 129 -11.68 -3.20 -14.81
C LYS A 129 -11.14 -3.69 -16.15
N ILE A 130 -10.51 -4.86 -16.16
CA ILE A 130 -9.94 -5.48 -17.37
C ILE A 130 -10.57 -6.85 -17.67
N THR A 131 -11.11 -7.53 -16.66
CA THR A 131 -11.87 -8.78 -16.84
C THR A 131 -12.91 -8.94 -15.73
N ASP A 132 -14.08 -9.45 -16.08
CA ASP A 132 -15.12 -9.84 -15.11
C ASP A 132 -14.85 -11.18 -14.44
N HIS A 133 -13.98 -11.99 -15.05
CA HIS A 133 -13.53 -13.26 -14.53
C HIS A 133 -12.09 -13.10 -14.07
N PRO A 134 -11.83 -12.97 -12.76
CA PRO A 134 -10.47 -13.03 -12.24
C PRO A 134 -9.81 -14.32 -12.75
N ILE A 135 -8.69 -14.17 -13.45
CA ILE A 135 -8.02 -15.25 -14.19
C ILE A 135 -6.80 -15.64 -13.35
N GLY A 136 -6.79 -16.80 -12.70
CA GLY A 136 -5.56 -17.27 -12.02
C GLY A 136 -5.77 -17.87 -10.63
N HIS A 137 -6.99 -17.81 -10.08
CA HIS A 137 -7.32 -18.54 -8.86
C HIS A 137 -7.19 -20.04 -9.11
N LYS A 138 -6.05 -20.62 -8.71
CA LYS A 138 -5.86 -22.09 -8.66
C LYS A 138 -6.76 -22.73 -7.60
N GLU A 139 -7.32 -21.92 -6.70
CA GLU A 139 -8.24 -22.33 -5.64
C GLU A 139 -9.67 -21.92 -6.02
N GLU A 140 -10.53 -22.91 -6.25
CA GLU A 140 -11.95 -22.67 -6.50
C GLU A 140 -12.62 -22.03 -5.28
N GLY A 141 -13.56 -21.08 -5.51
CA GLY A 141 -14.42 -20.53 -4.45
C GLY A 141 -13.96 -19.23 -3.80
N ILE A 142 -13.06 -18.46 -4.43
CA ILE A 142 -12.69 -17.12 -3.96
C ILE A 142 -13.74 -16.10 -4.41
N GLU A 143 -14.27 -15.33 -3.46
CA GLU A 143 -15.29 -14.30 -3.69
C GLU A 143 -14.76 -12.91 -3.30
N ASN A 144 -15.06 -11.88 -4.10
CA ASN A 144 -14.63 -10.51 -3.84
C ASN A 144 -15.73 -9.67 -3.18
N TYR A 145 -15.43 -9.12 -2.00
CA TYR A 145 -16.32 -8.24 -1.24
C TYR A 145 -15.73 -6.84 -1.12
N ARG A 146 -16.61 -5.83 -1.06
CA ARG A 146 -16.21 -4.44 -0.89
C ARG A 146 -16.66 -3.92 0.47
N PHE A 147 -15.76 -3.22 1.15
CA PHE A 147 -16.03 -2.55 2.42
C PHE A 147 -15.47 -1.15 2.36
N THR A 148 -16.11 -0.17 2.98
CA THR A 148 -15.42 1.12 3.19
C THR A 148 -14.15 0.89 4.02
N LEU A 149 -13.11 1.70 3.79
CA LEU A 149 -11.89 1.57 4.58
C LEU A 149 -12.13 1.75 6.09
N LYS A 150 -13.18 2.49 6.47
CA LYS A 150 -13.61 2.64 7.87
C LYS A 150 -14.21 1.35 8.44
N GLU A 151 -15.06 0.66 7.69
CA GLU A 151 -15.62 -0.64 8.09
C GLU A 151 -14.53 -1.68 8.22
N ALA A 152 -13.64 -1.79 7.22
CA ALA A 152 -12.53 -2.73 7.26
C ALA A 152 -11.60 -2.49 8.45
N LYS A 153 -11.30 -1.22 8.77
CA LYS A 153 -10.56 -0.85 9.99
C LYS A 153 -11.31 -1.31 11.24
N LYS A 154 -12.64 -1.10 11.31
CA LYS A 154 -13.43 -1.54 12.45
C LYS A 154 -13.39 -3.07 12.59
N MET A 155 -13.53 -3.81 11.49
CA MET A 155 -13.41 -5.27 11.49
C MET A 155 -12.05 -5.74 12.01
N ALA A 156 -10.96 -5.07 11.60
CA ALA A 156 -9.62 -5.36 12.11
C ALA A 156 -9.50 -5.14 13.63
N LEU A 157 -10.04 -4.03 14.14
CA LEU A 157 -9.98 -3.70 15.57
C LEU A 157 -10.93 -4.52 16.44
N ASP A 158 -12.05 -4.95 15.90
CA ASP A 158 -13.04 -5.81 16.57
C ASP A 158 -12.61 -7.29 16.60
N GLY A 159 -11.48 -7.66 15.98
CA GLY A 159 -11.03 -9.06 15.90
C GLY A 159 -11.81 -9.93 14.90
N LYS A 160 -12.52 -9.31 13.94
CA LYS A 160 -13.26 -10.02 12.88
C LYS A 160 -12.38 -10.44 11.70
N LEU A 161 -11.14 -9.98 11.66
CA LEU A 161 -10.14 -10.36 10.68
C LEU A 161 -9.04 -11.13 11.41
N MET A 162 -8.66 -12.28 10.87
CA MET A 162 -7.68 -13.18 11.49
C MET A 162 -6.42 -13.36 10.64
N ASP A 163 -6.38 -12.74 9.46
CA ASP A 163 -5.21 -12.73 8.59
C ASP A 163 -4.30 -11.51 8.85
N ALA A 164 -3.06 -11.77 9.26
CA ALA A 164 -2.13 -10.75 9.74
C ALA A 164 -1.79 -9.69 8.67
N LYS A 165 -1.56 -10.14 7.41
CA LYS A 165 -1.25 -9.22 6.30
C LYS A 165 -2.41 -8.28 6.00
N THR A 166 -3.64 -8.79 6.12
CA THR A 166 -4.87 -8.02 5.94
C THR A 166 -5.05 -6.95 7.02
N ILE A 167 -4.89 -7.33 8.29
CA ILE A 167 -4.96 -6.40 9.42
C ILE A 167 -3.90 -5.29 9.25
N LEU A 168 -2.65 -5.68 8.99
CA LEU A 168 -1.56 -4.73 8.77
C LEU A 168 -1.84 -3.82 7.57
N GLY A 169 -2.29 -4.39 6.45
CA GLY A 169 -2.64 -3.68 5.23
C GLY A 169 -3.67 -2.59 5.46
N ILE A 170 -4.81 -2.95 6.04
CA ILE A 170 -5.91 -2.03 6.34
C ILE A 170 -5.45 -0.89 7.24
N LEU A 171 -4.79 -1.22 8.37
CA LEU A 171 -4.35 -0.21 9.33
C LEU A 171 -3.29 0.72 8.74
N HIS A 172 -2.33 0.17 7.97
CA HIS A 172 -1.29 0.96 7.34
C HIS A 172 -1.86 1.88 6.26
N ALA A 173 -2.75 1.38 5.40
CA ALA A 173 -3.42 2.19 4.37
C ALA A 173 -4.26 3.30 5.00
N TYR A 174 -5.03 2.99 6.06
CA TYR A 174 -5.82 3.98 6.79
C TYR A 174 -4.96 5.12 7.33
N LEU A 175 -3.85 4.80 8.00
CA LEU A 175 -2.92 5.81 8.55
C LEU A 175 -2.20 6.60 7.44
N TYR A 176 -1.81 5.92 6.36
CA TYR A 176 -1.15 6.53 5.22
C TYR A 176 -2.06 7.57 4.55
N LEU A 177 -3.31 7.22 4.27
CA LEU A 177 -4.27 8.12 3.62
C LEU A 177 -4.67 9.28 4.54
N ASP A 178 -4.84 9.05 5.84
CA ASP A 178 -5.07 10.14 6.80
C ASP A 178 -3.90 11.13 6.85
N LYS A 179 -2.66 10.62 6.82
CA LYS A 179 -1.45 11.47 6.71
C LYS A 179 -1.47 12.31 5.43
N LEU A 180 -1.78 11.72 4.28
CA LEU A 180 -1.88 12.46 3.01
C LEU A 180 -2.96 13.54 3.06
N LYS A 181 -4.17 13.21 3.53
CA LYS A 181 -5.28 14.18 3.67
C LYS A 181 -4.88 15.37 4.54
N ARG A 182 -4.15 15.14 5.64
CA ARG A 182 -3.64 16.21 6.51
C ARG A 182 -2.59 17.08 5.80
N GLN A 183 -1.71 16.49 5.00
CA GLN A 183 -0.70 17.22 4.24
C GLN A 183 -1.33 18.11 3.16
N THR A 184 -2.29 17.58 2.41
CA THR A 184 -3.03 18.35 1.38
C THR A 184 -3.74 19.55 1.98
N ARG A 185 -4.46 19.38 3.11
CA ARG A 185 -5.14 20.49 3.81
C ARG A 185 -4.16 21.59 4.25
N LYS A 186 -2.99 21.22 4.77
CA LYS A 186 -1.95 22.18 5.17
C LYS A 186 -1.38 22.96 3.98
N GLN A 187 -1.16 22.28 2.85
CA GLN A 187 -0.67 22.93 1.62
C GLN A 187 -1.69 23.91 1.06
N GLN A 188 -2.96 23.53 0.98
CA GLN A 188 -4.05 24.41 0.53
C GLN A 188 -4.20 25.64 1.43
N TYR A 189 -4.15 25.47 2.75
CA TYR A 189 -4.19 26.59 3.71
C TYR A 189 -3.00 27.56 3.52
N THR A 190 -1.81 27.02 3.28
CA THR A 190 -0.59 27.83 3.08
C THR A 190 -0.67 28.62 1.76
N GLN A 191 -1.11 27.98 0.67
CA GLN A 191 -1.30 28.64 -0.62
C GLN A 191 -2.34 29.76 -0.54
N ALA A 192 -3.51 29.50 0.06
CA ALA A 192 -4.56 30.51 0.23
C ALA A 192 -4.06 31.75 0.99
N ASN A 193 -3.24 31.56 2.03
CA ASN A 193 -2.66 32.67 2.79
C ASN A 193 -1.58 33.44 2.03
N GLN A 194 -0.79 32.78 1.19
CA GLN A 194 0.18 33.45 0.31
C GLN A 194 -0.52 34.27 -0.78
N THR A 195 -1.53 33.73 -1.44
CA THR A 195 -2.35 34.44 -2.44
C THR A 195 -3.05 35.66 -1.85
N ASN A 196 -3.57 35.55 -0.63
CA ASN A 196 -4.21 36.67 0.06
C ASN A 196 -3.22 37.78 0.48
N ARG A 197 -1.94 37.46 0.72
CA ARG A 197 -0.90 38.46 0.98
C ARG A 197 -0.47 39.18 -0.29
N THR A 198 -0.20 38.45 -1.38
CA THR A 198 0.19 39.04 -2.66
C THR A 198 -0.92 39.88 -3.31
N ALA A 199 -2.19 39.51 -3.10
CA ALA A 199 -3.33 40.32 -3.55
C ALA A 199 -3.45 41.67 -2.81
N LYS A 200 -3.02 41.74 -1.54
CA LYS A 200 -3.02 42.97 -0.74
C LYS A 200 -1.83 43.90 -1.04
N GLU A 201 -0.79 43.40 -1.69
CA GLU A 201 0.44 44.14 -2.04
C GLU A 201 0.43 44.71 -3.47
N LYS A 202 -0.63 44.52 -4.25
CA LYS A 202 -0.74 45.16 -5.58
C LYS A 202 -0.75 46.70 -5.43
N PRO A 203 0.12 47.44 -6.15
CA PRO A 203 0.16 48.89 -6.05
C PRO A 203 -1.18 49.50 -6.50
N LEU A 204 -1.69 50.45 -5.71
CA LEU A 204 -2.83 51.28 -6.10
C LEU A 204 -2.55 51.92 -7.46
N SER A 205 -3.47 51.75 -8.41
CA SER A 205 -3.39 52.39 -9.72
C SER A 205 -3.25 53.90 -9.56
N PRO A 206 -2.41 54.58 -10.38
CA PRO A 206 -2.21 56.01 -10.25
C PRO A 206 -3.54 56.74 -10.46
N ARG A 207 -3.88 57.61 -9.50
CA ARG A 207 -5.11 58.43 -9.54
C ARG A 207 -5.14 59.25 -10.85
N PRO A 208 -6.27 59.31 -11.56
CA PRO A 208 -6.38 60.12 -12.77
C PRO A 208 -6.19 61.60 -12.43
N GLN A 209 -5.27 62.25 -13.14
CA GLN A 209 -5.01 63.69 -13.01
C GLN A 209 -6.24 64.47 -13.48
N LYS A 210 -6.79 65.32 -12.60
CA LYS A 210 -7.87 66.26 -12.95
C LYS A 210 -7.35 67.26 -13.99
N THR A 211 -7.88 67.19 -15.21
CA THR A 211 -7.65 68.19 -16.24
C THR A 211 -8.28 69.52 -15.82
N LYS A 212 -7.44 70.55 -15.62
CA LYS A 212 -7.90 71.92 -15.38
C LYS A 212 -8.45 72.49 -16.69
N ARG A 213 -9.75 72.79 -16.74
CA ARG A 213 -10.36 73.62 -17.78
C ARG A 213 -9.77 75.03 -17.69
N ALA A 214 -9.03 75.45 -18.71
CA ALA A 214 -8.58 76.83 -18.87
C ALA A 214 -9.74 77.70 -19.41
N GLY A 215 -10.08 78.73 -18.63
CA GLY A 215 -11.08 79.73 -18.99
C GLY A 215 -10.58 80.65 -20.11
N ARG A 216 -11.43 80.82 -21.11
CA ARG A 216 -11.30 81.83 -22.17
C ARG A 216 -11.58 83.22 -21.57
N ARG A 217 -10.63 84.14 -21.62
CA ARG A 217 -10.89 85.59 -21.47
C ARG A 217 -10.28 86.36 -22.65
N LYS A 218 -11.16 87.11 -23.31
CA LYS A 218 -10.90 88.11 -24.36
C LYS A 218 -10.26 89.37 -23.78
N LYS A 219 -9.61 90.16 -24.67
CA LYS A 219 -9.46 91.64 -24.77
C LYS A 219 -7.98 92.01 -25.01
N SER A 220 -7.56 92.53 -26.17
CA SER A 220 -7.87 93.76 -26.93
C SER A 220 -6.82 94.85 -26.68
N SER A 221 -5.99 95.09 -27.71
CA SER A 221 -5.38 96.35 -28.20
C SER A 221 -3.99 96.05 -28.77
#